data_AF-A0A2H6N9W2-F1
#
_entry.id   AF-A0A2H6N9W2-F1
#
_cell.length_a   1.000
_cell.length_b   1.000
_cell.length_c   1.000
_cell.angle_alpha   90.00
_cell.angle_beta   90.00
_cell.angle_gamma   90.00
#
_symmetry.space_group_name_H-M   'P 1'
#
loop_
_entity.id
_entity.type
_entity.pdbx_description
1 polymer ?
#
loop_
_entity_poly.entity_id
_entity_poly.type
_entity_poly.pdbx_seq_one_letter_code
_entity_poly.pdbx_strand_id
1 'polypeptide(L)'
;VMAGSLLLDKRLRSECKNQGATIPLLTSNRYETLLKQRHVQLLGRSIDLNRLITQRISAAVYKSMELAIGRFESEDLTSIVELDGLVEINKMTHKLLSRYMTLDSFDAMFREANHNVSAPYGRITLHVFWELNYDFLPNYCYNGSTNRFVRTVLPFSQEFQRDKQPNAQPQYLHGSKALNLAYSSIYSNYRNFVGPPHFKVICRLLGYQGIAVVMEELLKVVKSLLQGTILQYVKTLMEVMPKICRLPRHEYGSPGILEFFHHQLKDIVEYAELKTVCFQNLREVGNAILFCLLIEQSLVGVEKQCQQQTTV
;
A
#
# COMPACT_ATOMS: atom_id res chain seq x y z
N VAL A 1 20.58 -9.59 -6.82
CA VAL A 1 21.37 -8.42 -7.30
C VAL A 1 21.17 -8.12 -8.78
N MET A 2 21.25 -9.10 -9.70
CA MET A 2 21.11 -8.86 -11.16
C MET A 2 19.76 -8.23 -11.52
N ALA A 3 18.65 -8.82 -11.06
CA ALA A 3 17.31 -8.27 -11.27
C ALA A 3 17.17 -6.82 -10.78
N GLY A 4 17.51 -6.56 -9.51
CA GLY A 4 17.48 -5.20 -8.95
C GLY A 4 18.44 -4.23 -9.65
N SER A 5 19.50 -4.72 -10.31
CA SER A 5 20.36 -3.83 -11.10
C SER A 5 19.76 -3.47 -12.45
N LEU A 6 19.09 -4.42 -13.11
CA LEU A 6 18.43 -4.25 -14.41
C LEU A 6 17.22 -3.32 -14.34
N LEU A 7 16.48 -3.40 -13.23
CA LEU A 7 15.26 -2.61 -13.00
C LEU A 7 15.54 -1.24 -12.37
N LEU A 8 16.77 -0.96 -11.94
CA LEU A 8 17.10 0.34 -11.36
C LEU A 8 17.16 1.40 -12.46
N ASP A 9 16.51 2.53 -12.22
CA ASP A 9 16.45 3.63 -13.18
C ASP A 9 17.84 4.10 -13.64
N LYS A 10 17.99 4.27 -14.96
CA LYS A 10 19.26 4.60 -15.59
C LYS A 10 19.65 6.05 -15.34
N ARG A 11 18.68 6.97 -15.24
CA ARG A 11 18.94 8.38 -14.96
C ARG A 11 19.41 8.57 -13.52
N LEU A 12 18.78 7.90 -12.57
CA LEU A 12 19.25 7.88 -11.18
C LEU A 12 20.71 7.38 -11.10
N ARG A 13 21.05 6.31 -11.82
CA ARG A 13 22.44 5.81 -11.86
C ARG A 13 23.44 6.86 -12.36
N SER A 14 23.10 7.63 -13.39
CA SER A 14 23.98 8.68 -13.89
C SER A 14 24.10 9.85 -12.91
N GLU A 15 23.00 10.25 -12.27
CA GLU A 15 23.00 11.33 -11.29
C GLU A 15 23.84 10.96 -10.05
N CYS A 16 23.68 9.74 -9.53
CA CYS A 16 24.52 9.24 -8.43
C CYS A 16 26.00 9.17 -8.80
N LYS A 17 26.33 8.79 -10.05
CA LYS A 17 27.72 8.81 -10.55
C LYS A 17 28.29 10.22 -10.57
N ASN A 18 27.52 11.20 -11.03
CA ASN A 18 27.93 12.61 -11.10
C ASN A 18 28.15 13.22 -9.69
N GLN A 19 27.42 12.74 -8.69
CA GLN A 19 27.56 13.16 -7.29
C GLN A 19 28.65 12.38 -6.52
N GLY A 20 29.43 11.52 -7.18
CA GLY A 20 30.48 10.71 -6.55
C GLY A 20 29.99 9.47 -5.79
N ALA A 21 28.68 9.21 -5.76
CA ALA A 21 28.04 8.08 -5.09
C ALA A 21 27.72 6.94 -6.08
N THR A 22 28.72 6.46 -6.82
CA THR A 22 28.49 5.47 -7.89
C THR A 22 27.95 4.14 -7.32
N ILE A 23 26.77 3.72 -7.81
CA ILE A 23 26.21 2.40 -7.48
C ILE A 23 26.97 1.34 -8.29
N PRO A 24 27.77 0.46 -7.65
CA PRO A 24 28.63 -0.47 -8.36
C PRO A 24 27.81 -1.39 -9.26
N LEU A 25 28.25 -1.52 -10.52
CA LEU A 25 27.73 -2.56 -11.40
C LEU A 25 28.20 -3.92 -10.93
N LEU A 26 27.39 -4.93 -11.22
CA LEU A 26 27.70 -6.31 -10.91
C LEU A 26 28.93 -6.80 -11.67
N THR A 27 29.80 -7.51 -10.96
CA THR A 27 30.80 -8.38 -11.59
C THR A 27 30.09 -9.58 -12.20
N SER A 28 30.31 -9.79 -13.51
CA SER A 28 29.79 -10.97 -14.20
C SER A 28 30.43 -12.23 -13.63
N ASN A 29 29.63 -13.29 -13.45
CA ASN A 29 30.11 -14.57 -12.97
C ASN A 29 29.60 -15.69 -13.88
N ARG A 30 30.34 -16.80 -13.96
CA ARG A 30 30.08 -17.92 -14.88
C ARG A 30 29.48 -19.12 -14.14
N TYR A 31 28.27 -18.94 -13.61
CA TYR A 31 27.54 -20.03 -12.93
C TYR A 31 26.86 -21.02 -13.90
N GLU A 32 26.73 -20.66 -15.18
CA GLU A 32 25.96 -21.44 -16.15
C GLU A 32 26.45 -22.90 -16.30
N THR A 33 27.77 -23.11 -16.29
CA THR A 33 28.36 -24.44 -16.46
C THR A 33 28.02 -25.36 -15.28
N LEU A 34 28.03 -24.82 -14.06
CA LEU A 34 27.62 -25.52 -12.84
C LEU A 34 26.12 -25.81 -12.83
N LEU A 35 25.30 -24.83 -13.23
CA LEU A 35 23.85 -24.99 -13.31
C LEU A 35 23.43 -26.01 -14.37
N LYS A 36 24.24 -26.31 -15.38
CA LYS A 36 23.93 -27.35 -16.39
C LYS A 36 24.33 -28.76 -15.96
N GLN A 37 25.06 -28.95 -14.86
CA GLN A 37 25.53 -30.26 -14.43
C GLN A 37 24.39 -31.14 -13.89
N ARG A 38 24.13 -32.26 -14.59
CA ARG A 38 23.10 -33.26 -14.23
C ARG A 38 23.65 -34.57 -13.68
N HIS A 39 24.93 -34.86 -13.91
CA HIS A 39 25.55 -36.15 -13.61
C HIS A 39 27.01 -35.99 -13.19
N VAL A 40 27.26 -35.33 -12.06
CA VAL A 40 28.61 -35.21 -11.50
C VAL A 40 29.00 -36.53 -10.84
N GLN A 41 30.05 -37.16 -11.31
CA GLN A 41 30.58 -38.40 -10.72
C GLN A 41 31.46 -38.07 -9.53
N LEU A 42 31.06 -38.52 -8.34
CA LEU A 42 31.83 -38.33 -7.12
C LEU A 42 31.67 -39.56 -6.20
N LEU A 43 32.80 -40.19 -5.85
CA LEU A 43 32.83 -41.38 -4.97
C LEU A 43 31.88 -42.51 -5.43
N GLY A 44 31.83 -42.76 -6.75
CA GLY A 44 30.98 -43.80 -7.35
C GLY A 44 29.49 -43.46 -7.43
N ARG A 45 29.06 -42.25 -7.06
CA ARG A 45 27.68 -41.77 -7.21
C ARG A 45 27.59 -40.75 -8.34
N SER A 46 26.47 -40.80 -9.09
CA SER A 46 26.08 -39.75 -10.03
C SER A 46 25.18 -38.73 -9.31
N ILE A 47 25.65 -37.49 -9.20
CA ILE A 47 24.96 -36.42 -8.47
C ILE A 47 24.36 -35.42 -9.48
N ASP A 48 23.03 -35.23 -9.42
CA ASP A 48 22.36 -34.14 -10.13
C ASP A 48 22.51 -32.83 -9.33
N LEU A 49 23.55 -32.09 -9.66
CA LEU A 49 23.86 -30.83 -9.00
C LEU A 49 22.79 -29.76 -9.26
N ASN A 50 22.24 -29.71 -10.47
CA ASN A 50 21.16 -28.77 -10.78
C ASN A 50 19.93 -29.03 -9.91
N ARG A 51 19.53 -30.29 -9.71
CA ARG A 51 18.39 -30.61 -8.85
C ARG A 51 18.60 -30.09 -7.42
N LEU A 52 19.77 -30.33 -6.83
CA LEU A 52 20.10 -29.87 -5.48
C LEU A 52 20.14 -28.33 -5.37
N ILE A 53 20.68 -27.67 -6.38
CA ILE A 53 20.70 -26.20 -6.44
C ILE A 53 19.28 -25.65 -6.58
N THR A 54 18.45 -26.27 -7.43
CA THR A 54 17.06 -25.86 -7.67
C THR A 54 16.24 -25.92 -6.39
N GLN A 55 16.39 -26.97 -5.58
CA GLN A 55 15.72 -27.08 -4.28
C GLN A 55 16.06 -25.91 -3.35
N ARG A 56 17.35 -25.53 -3.26
CA ARG A 56 17.80 -24.41 -2.42
C ARG A 56 17.34 -23.06 -2.95
N ILE A 57 17.37 -22.88 -4.27
CA ILE A 57 16.96 -21.64 -4.92
C ILE A 57 15.44 -21.46 -4.82
N SER A 58 14.66 -22.52 -5.01
CA SER A 58 13.20 -22.46 -4.81
C SER A 58 12.87 -21.95 -3.40
N ALA A 59 13.45 -22.58 -2.36
CA ALA A 59 13.28 -22.13 -0.98
C ALA A 59 13.73 -20.67 -0.74
N ALA A 60 14.80 -20.23 -1.40
CA ALA A 60 15.28 -18.85 -1.30
C ALA A 60 14.33 -17.84 -1.98
N VAL A 61 13.73 -18.21 -3.11
CA VAL A 61 12.73 -17.38 -3.80
C VAL A 61 11.46 -17.27 -2.96
N TYR A 62 10.95 -18.38 -2.41
CA TYR A 62 9.85 -18.37 -1.44
C TYR A 62 10.14 -17.45 -0.26
N LYS A 63 11.31 -17.60 0.36
CA LYS A 63 11.73 -16.75 1.48
C LYS A 63 11.80 -15.26 1.10
N SER A 64 12.17 -14.93 -0.13
CA SER A 64 12.23 -13.53 -0.59
C SER A 64 10.83 -12.92 -0.74
N MET A 65 9.85 -13.70 -1.20
CA MET A 65 8.45 -13.25 -1.27
C MET A 65 7.82 -13.13 0.12
N GLU A 66 8.07 -14.11 0.99
CA GLU A 66 7.63 -14.09 2.39
C GLU A 66 8.13 -12.84 3.12
N LEU A 67 9.41 -12.51 2.97
CA LEU A 67 10.01 -11.31 3.55
C LEU A 67 9.47 -10.02 2.93
N ALA A 68 9.14 -10.01 1.63
CA ALA A 68 8.52 -8.84 1.01
C ALA A 68 7.15 -8.55 1.62
N ILE A 69 6.30 -9.57 1.76
CA ILE A 69 4.96 -9.45 2.35
C ILE A 69 5.05 -9.11 3.84
N GLY A 70 5.91 -9.82 4.60
CA GLY A 70 6.09 -9.55 6.03
C GLY A 70 6.63 -8.15 6.34
N ARG A 71 7.38 -7.54 5.43
CA ARG A 71 7.77 -6.13 5.57
C ARG A 71 6.59 -5.18 5.35
N PHE A 72 5.74 -5.46 4.37
CA PHE A 72 4.51 -4.69 4.17
C PHE A 72 3.59 -4.75 5.39
N GLU A 73 3.41 -5.93 5.99
CA GLU A 73 2.59 -6.11 7.21
C GLU A 73 3.07 -5.30 8.42
N SER A 74 4.36 -4.93 8.46
CA SER A 74 4.94 -4.09 9.51
C SER A 74 4.94 -2.59 9.20
N GLU A 75 4.43 -2.18 8.04
CA GLU A 75 4.43 -0.79 7.56
C GLU A 75 3.01 -0.29 7.24
N ASP A 76 2.87 1.03 7.09
CA ASP A 76 1.60 1.64 6.70
C ASP A 76 1.24 1.42 5.22
N LEU A 77 0.01 1.78 4.84
CA LEU A 77 -0.52 1.62 3.48
C LEU A 77 0.37 2.24 2.38
N THR A 78 1.14 3.29 2.68
CA THR A 78 1.96 3.98 1.67
C THR A 78 3.12 3.12 1.17
N SER A 79 3.56 2.14 1.98
CA SER A 79 4.64 1.20 1.64
C SER A 79 4.27 0.20 0.54
N ILE A 80 2.99 0.12 0.15
CA ILE A 80 2.53 -0.84 -0.86
C ILE A 80 3.23 -0.65 -2.22
N VAL A 81 3.67 0.58 -2.53
CA VAL A 81 4.43 0.88 -3.75
C VAL A 81 5.84 0.26 -3.70
N GLU A 82 6.46 0.22 -2.51
CA GLU A 82 7.75 -0.46 -2.30
C GLU A 82 7.57 -1.98 -2.40
N LEU A 83 6.52 -2.53 -1.78
CA LEU A 83 6.17 -3.95 -1.90
C LEU A 83 6.07 -4.36 -3.36
N ASP A 84 5.32 -3.59 -4.16
CA ASP A 84 5.13 -3.88 -5.56
C ASP A 84 6.42 -3.89 -6.37
N GLY A 85 7.28 -2.88 -6.14
CA GLY A 85 8.61 -2.84 -6.75
C GLY A 85 9.47 -4.04 -6.37
N LEU A 86 9.39 -4.49 -5.11
CA LEU A 86 10.11 -5.65 -4.62
C LEU A 86 9.55 -6.96 -5.21
N VAL A 87 8.23 -7.07 -5.38
CA VAL A 87 7.58 -8.19 -6.08
C VAL A 87 8.04 -8.25 -7.54
N GLU A 88 8.18 -7.12 -8.22
CA GLU A 88 8.67 -7.09 -9.61
C GLU A 88 10.15 -7.50 -9.72
N ILE A 89 10.99 -7.14 -8.73
CA ILE A 89 12.37 -7.64 -8.63
C ILE A 89 12.39 -9.15 -8.41
N ASN A 90 11.51 -9.69 -7.55
CA ASN A 90 11.38 -11.12 -7.33
C ASN A 90 10.92 -11.84 -8.62
N LYS A 91 9.97 -11.26 -9.36
CA LYS A 91 9.50 -11.78 -10.65
C LYS A 91 10.59 -11.81 -11.70
N MET A 92 11.38 -10.74 -11.81
CA MET A 92 12.55 -10.71 -12.69
C MET A 92 13.62 -11.72 -12.25
N THR A 93 13.83 -11.89 -10.95
CA THR A 93 14.77 -12.90 -10.40
C THR A 93 14.33 -14.31 -10.79
N HIS A 94 13.04 -14.64 -10.62
CA HIS A 94 12.45 -15.90 -11.06
C HIS A 94 12.67 -16.12 -12.55
N LYS A 95 12.34 -15.13 -13.41
CA LYS A 95 12.54 -15.20 -14.86
C LYS A 95 13.99 -15.47 -15.28
N LEU A 96 14.96 -14.88 -14.59
CA LEU A 96 16.38 -15.12 -14.86
C LEU A 96 16.82 -16.53 -14.46
N LEU A 97 16.33 -17.04 -13.33
CA LEU A 97 16.63 -18.37 -12.82
C LEU A 97 15.99 -19.47 -13.68
N SER A 98 14.73 -19.28 -14.09
CA SER A 98 13.97 -20.24 -14.91
C SER A 98 14.61 -20.57 -16.26
N ARG A 99 15.61 -19.81 -16.71
CA ARG A 99 16.40 -20.13 -17.91
C ARG A 99 17.31 -21.36 -17.74
N TYR A 100 17.69 -21.68 -16.50
CA TYR A 100 18.67 -22.73 -16.20
C TYR A 100 18.12 -23.83 -15.28
N MET A 101 16.99 -23.59 -14.62
CA MET A 101 16.36 -24.53 -13.69
C MET A 101 14.84 -24.50 -13.80
N THR A 102 14.21 -25.59 -13.36
CA THR A 102 12.75 -25.75 -13.35
C THR A 102 12.21 -25.35 -11.99
N LEU A 103 11.61 -24.16 -11.91
CA LEU A 103 10.90 -23.66 -10.73
C LEU A 103 9.39 -23.72 -10.97
N ASP A 104 8.63 -23.76 -9.88
CA ASP A 104 7.18 -23.55 -9.94
C ASP A 104 6.87 -22.18 -10.54
N SER A 105 5.65 -22.02 -11.08
CA SER A 105 5.24 -20.74 -11.66
C SER A 105 5.32 -19.63 -10.60
N PHE A 106 5.74 -18.43 -11.02
CA PHE A 106 5.84 -17.29 -10.09
C PHE A 106 4.52 -17.02 -9.37
N ASP A 107 3.39 -17.11 -10.09
CA ASP A 107 2.06 -16.87 -9.51
C ASP A 107 1.69 -17.91 -8.45
N ALA A 108 2.07 -19.18 -8.63
CA ALA A 108 1.87 -20.21 -7.61
C ALA A 108 2.71 -19.93 -6.36
N MET A 109 4.00 -19.64 -6.54
CA MET A 109 4.90 -19.32 -5.42
C MET A 109 4.43 -18.06 -4.67
N PHE A 110 3.97 -17.04 -5.39
CA PHE A 110 3.48 -15.79 -4.82
C PHE A 110 2.16 -15.97 -4.07
N ARG A 111 1.20 -16.73 -4.64
CA ARG A 111 -0.05 -17.05 -3.96
C ARG A 111 0.20 -17.82 -2.68
N GLU A 112 1.13 -18.77 -2.69
CA GLU A 112 1.49 -19.53 -1.49
C GLU A 112 2.10 -18.63 -0.41
N ALA A 113 3.09 -17.78 -0.74
CA ALA A 113 3.65 -16.82 0.22
C ALA A 113 2.61 -15.80 0.74
N ASN A 114 1.65 -15.41 -0.11
CA ASN A 114 0.55 -14.54 0.27
C ASN A 114 -0.58 -15.28 1.02
N HIS A 115 -0.43 -16.58 1.31
CA HIS A 115 -1.47 -17.44 1.90
C HIS A 115 -2.81 -17.42 1.12
N ASN A 116 -2.75 -17.22 -0.19
CA ASN A 116 -3.90 -17.07 -1.09
C ASN A 116 -4.09 -18.30 -2.00
N VAL A 117 -3.87 -19.50 -1.45
CA VAL A 117 -4.08 -20.79 -2.14
C VAL A 117 -5.28 -21.52 -1.56
N SER A 118 -5.30 -21.69 -0.24
CA SER A 118 -6.40 -22.33 0.51
C SER A 118 -7.37 -21.34 1.15
N ALA A 119 -7.00 -20.06 1.20
CA ALA A 119 -7.84 -18.98 1.71
C ALA A 119 -8.31 -18.07 0.58
N PRO A 120 -9.52 -17.46 0.69
CA PRO A 120 -10.06 -16.58 -0.34
C PRO A 120 -9.37 -15.21 -0.41
N TYR A 121 -8.68 -14.80 0.66
CA TYR A 121 -8.00 -13.51 0.76
C TYR A 121 -6.59 -13.72 1.28
N GLY A 122 -5.63 -13.19 0.52
CA GLY A 122 -4.23 -13.21 0.92
C GLY A 122 -3.91 -12.17 1.99
N ARG A 123 -2.73 -12.34 2.58
CA ARG A 123 -2.14 -11.45 3.59
C ARG A 123 -2.12 -9.99 3.18
N ILE A 124 -1.75 -9.69 1.93
CA ILE A 124 -1.71 -8.31 1.42
C ILE A 124 -3.10 -7.66 1.47
N THR A 125 -4.16 -8.38 1.06
CA THR A 125 -5.54 -7.87 1.08
C THR A 125 -6.00 -7.59 2.51
N LEU A 126 -5.71 -8.51 3.44
CA LEU A 126 -6.05 -8.36 4.85
C LEU A 126 -5.31 -7.17 5.48
N HIS A 127 -4.02 -7.00 5.17
CA HIS A 127 -3.24 -5.87 5.69
C HIS A 127 -3.69 -4.54 5.10
N VAL A 128 -4.06 -4.48 3.82
CA VAL A 128 -4.66 -3.27 3.24
C VAL A 128 -5.94 -2.89 3.98
N PHE A 129 -6.84 -3.84 4.24
CA PHE A 129 -8.05 -3.56 5.01
C PHE A 129 -7.72 -3.10 6.45
N TRP A 130 -6.77 -3.76 7.10
CA TRP A 130 -6.31 -3.39 8.44
C TRP A 130 -5.81 -1.94 8.49
N GLU A 131 -4.91 -1.57 7.58
CA GLU A 131 -4.37 -0.22 7.50
C GLU A 131 -5.42 0.80 7.07
N LEU A 132 -6.41 0.41 6.27
CA LEU A 132 -7.54 1.29 5.97
C LEU A 132 -8.31 1.66 7.25
N ASN A 133 -8.68 0.64 8.02
CA ASN A 133 -9.50 0.81 9.22
C ASN A 133 -8.77 1.57 10.34
N TYR A 134 -7.50 1.22 10.60
CA TYR A 134 -6.77 1.74 11.76
C TYR A 134 -5.92 2.99 11.50
N ASP A 135 -5.54 3.26 10.25
CA ASP A 135 -4.67 4.41 9.92
C ASP A 135 -5.28 5.34 8.86
N PHE A 136 -5.64 4.80 7.68
CA PHE A 136 -6.06 5.64 6.55
C PHE A 136 -7.32 6.47 6.85
N LEU A 137 -8.42 5.79 7.23
CA LEU A 137 -9.68 6.45 7.50
C LEU A 137 -9.56 7.53 8.59
N PRO A 138 -8.95 7.26 9.77
CA PRO A 138 -8.87 8.26 10.83
C PRO A 138 -7.83 9.35 10.61
N ASN A 139 -6.70 9.04 9.97
CA ASN A 139 -5.51 9.91 10.01
C ASN A 139 -5.20 10.64 8.70
N TYR A 140 -6.00 10.48 7.64
CA TYR A 140 -5.73 11.15 6.36
C TYR A 140 -6.78 12.21 6.01
N CYS A 141 -6.32 13.24 5.31
CA CYS A 141 -7.11 14.34 4.80
C CYS A 141 -7.00 14.38 3.27
N TYR A 142 -8.14 14.33 2.59
CA TYR A 142 -8.19 14.40 1.13
C TYR A 142 -8.09 15.83 0.61
N ASN A 143 -7.26 16.05 -0.41
CA ASN A 143 -7.19 17.29 -1.18
C ASN A 143 -7.69 17.03 -2.61
N GLY A 144 -8.90 17.49 -2.91
CA GLY A 144 -9.55 17.31 -4.21
C GLY A 144 -8.84 18.00 -5.38
N SER A 145 -8.09 19.07 -5.13
CA SER A 145 -7.35 19.78 -6.19
C SER A 145 -6.12 19.03 -6.66
N THR A 146 -5.48 18.26 -5.77
CA THR A 146 -4.29 17.46 -6.10
C THR A 146 -4.59 15.98 -6.26
N ASN A 147 -5.81 15.54 -5.93
CA ASN A 147 -6.24 14.15 -5.86
C ASN A 147 -5.30 13.29 -4.98
N ARG A 148 -4.96 13.80 -3.79
CA ARG A 148 -4.05 13.15 -2.84
C ARG A 148 -4.57 13.26 -1.43
N PHE A 149 -4.29 12.23 -0.64
CA PHE A 149 -4.44 12.23 0.80
C PHE A 149 -3.12 12.53 1.47
N VAL A 150 -3.14 13.32 2.53
CA VAL A 150 -1.99 13.62 3.40
C VAL A 150 -2.37 13.39 4.85
N ARG A 151 -1.40 13.05 5.70
CA ARG A 151 -1.66 12.82 7.12
C ARG A 151 -2.17 14.11 7.79
N THR A 152 -3.12 13.97 8.71
CA THR A 152 -3.59 15.05 9.57
C THR A 152 -2.46 15.51 10.50
N VAL A 153 -2.41 16.81 10.77
CA VAL A 153 -1.47 17.39 11.76
C VAL A 153 -1.97 17.25 13.19
N LEU A 154 -3.26 16.97 13.38
CA LEU A 154 -3.89 16.81 14.68
C LEU A 154 -4.18 15.31 14.89
N PRO A 155 -3.50 14.63 15.84
CA PRO A 155 -3.75 13.24 16.15
C PRO A 155 -5.06 13.13 16.92
N PHE A 156 -6.15 12.81 16.22
CA PHE A 156 -7.45 12.53 16.83
C PHE A 156 -7.66 11.03 17.08
N SER A 157 -6.82 10.18 16.49
CA SER A 157 -6.81 8.73 16.70
C SER A 157 -5.53 8.29 17.39
N GLN A 158 -5.59 7.16 18.11
CA GLN A 158 -4.44 6.60 18.82
C GLN A 158 -3.41 6.08 17.83
N GLU A 159 -2.13 6.38 18.07
CA GLU A 159 -1.06 5.78 17.30
C GLU A 159 -1.03 4.27 17.54
N PHE A 160 -1.18 3.51 16.47
CA PHE A 160 -1.09 2.07 16.50
C PHE A 160 0.38 1.64 16.44
N GLN A 161 0.82 0.87 17.45
CA GLN A 161 2.17 0.30 17.46
C GLN A 161 2.22 -0.88 16.49
N ARG A 162 2.99 -0.73 15.41
CA ARG A 162 3.25 -1.81 14.45
C ARG A 162 4.37 -2.72 14.93
N ASP A 163 4.29 -3.98 14.50
CA ASP A 163 5.35 -4.95 14.74
C ASP A 163 6.65 -4.53 14.02
N LYS A 164 7.79 -4.98 14.56
CA LYS A 164 9.09 -4.68 13.96
C LYS A 164 9.28 -5.45 12.66
N GLN A 165 9.88 -4.79 11.68
CA GLN A 165 10.28 -5.40 10.41
C GLN A 165 11.13 -6.66 10.61
N PRO A 166 10.87 -7.74 9.85
CA PRO A 166 11.70 -8.94 9.89
C PRO A 166 13.11 -8.63 9.39
N ASN A 167 14.14 -9.10 10.12
CA ASN A 167 15.53 -8.92 9.71
C ASN A 167 15.86 -9.82 8.51
N ALA A 168 16.37 -9.23 7.43
CA ALA A 168 16.64 -9.93 6.18
C ALA A 168 18.05 -9.62 5.66
N GLN A 169 18.73 -10.68 5.18
CA GLN A 169 19.96 -10.48 4.41
C GLN A 169 19.64 -9.76 3.09
N PRO A 170 20.52 -8.87 2.59
CA PRO A 170 20.24 -8.06 1.40
C PRO A 170 19.84 -8.86 0.15
N GLN A 171 20.31 -10.11 0.02
CA GLN A 171 20.01 -10.99 -1.10
C GLN A 171 18.53 -11.38 -1.22
N TYR A 172 17.79 -11.39 -0.10
CA TYR A 172 16.35 -11.67 -0.07
C TYR A 172 15.49 -10.41 -0.27
N LEU A 173 16.13 -9.25 -0.45
CA LEU A 173 15.49 -7.95 -0.71
C LEU A 173 15.89 -7.48 -2.13
N HIS A 174 16.49 -6.30 -2.27
CA HIS A 174 16.90 -5.75 -3.56
C HIS A 174 18.23 -6.33 -4.08
N GLY A 175 18.92 -7.10 -3.24
CA GLY A 175 20.11 -7.88 -3.59
C GLY A 175 21.37 -7.50 -2.82
N SER A 176 21.62 -6.21 -2.62
CA SER A 176 22.82 -5.69 -1.94
C SER A 176 22.47 -4.48 -1.07
N LYS A 177 23.35 -4.11 -0.14
CA LYS A 177 23.13 -2.94 0.74
C LYS A 177 22.96 -1.65 -0.09
N ALA A 178 23.77 -1.47 -1.13
CA ALA A 178 23.68 -0.30 -2.01
C ALA A 178 22.34 -0.24 -2.77
N LEU A 179 21.84 -1.37 -3.28
CA LEU A 179 20.54 -1.42 -3.94
C LEU A 179 19.39 -1.20 -2.95
N ASN A 180 19.48 -1.76 -1.73
CA ASN A 180 18.47 -1.51 -0.70
C ASN A 180 18.34 0.00 -0.38
N LEU A 181 19.47 0.70 -0.23
CA LEU A 181 19.46 2.15 0.00
C LEU A 181 18.90 2.93 -1.20
N ALA A 182 19.28 2.56 -2.42
CA ALA A 182 18.80 3.22 -3.62
C ALA A 182 17.27 3.08 -3.77
N TYR A 183 16.74 1.86 -3.64
CA TYR A 183 15.30 1.62 -3.74
C TYR A 183 14.52 2.23 -2.59
N SER A 184 15.02 2.15 -1.36
CA SER A 184 14.40 2.84 -0.22
C SER A 184 14.32 4.36 -0.44
N SER A 185 15.34 4.96 -1.07
CA SER A 185 15.34 6.38 -1.43
C SER A 185 14.39 6.72 -2.58
N ILE A 186 14.16 5.79 -3.51
CA ILE A 186 13.15 5.96 -4.57
C ILE A 186 11.75 5.95 -3.95
N TYR A 187 11.48 4.95 -3.10
CA TYR A 187 10.15 4.73 -2.54
C TYR A 187 9.80 5.66 -1.38
N SER A 188 10.79 6.31 -0.75
CA SER A 188 10.55 7.36 0.26
C SER A 188 9.67 8.51 -0.27
N ASN A 189 9.76 8.79 -1.57
CA ASN A 189 8.92 9.80 -2.24
C ASN A 189 7.41 9.46 -2.21
N TYR A 190 7.05 8.21 -1.96
CA TYR A 190 5.66 7.74 -1.88
C TYR A 190 5.14 7.61 -0.45
N ARG A 191 5.94 7.93 0.58
CA ARG A 191 5.56 7.72 2.00
C ARG A 191 4.71 8.84 2.59
N ASN A 192 4.78 10.04 2.00
CA ASN A 192 4.15 11.25 2.57
C ASN A 192 2.74 11.54 2.05
N PHE A 193 2.21 10.72 1.15
CA PHE A 193 0.86 10.88 0.61
C PHE A 193 0.28 9.52 0.18
N VAL A 194 -1.04 9.46 0.00
CA VAL A 194 -1.71 8.37 -0.73
C VAL A 194 -2.42 8.98 -1.94
N GLY A 195 -2.23 8.42 -3.12
CA GLY A 195 -2.83 8.95 -4.35
C GLY A 195 -2.86 7.93 -5.48
N PRO A 196 -3.03 8.37 -6.74
CA PRO A 196 -3.15 7.48 -7.89
C PRO A 196 -2.11 6.34 -8.00
N PRO A 197 -0.80 6.54 -7.72
CA PRO A 197 0.15 5.43 -7.80
C PRO A 197 -0.15 4.32 -6.77
N HIS A 198 -0.58 4.69 -5.56
CA HIS A 198 -0.94 3.74 -4.51
C HIS A 198 -2.22 2.99 -4.89
N PHE A 199 -3.27 3.68 -5.31
CA PHE A 199 -4.53 3.05 -5.73
C PHE A 199 -4.31 2.08 -6.91
N LYS A 200 -3.47 2.43 -7.88
CA LYS A 200 -3.12 1.53 -8.99
C LYS A 200 -2.49 0.22 -8.52
N VAL A 201 -1.57 0.31 -7.56
CA VAL A 201 -0.90 -0.87 -6.97
C VAL A 201 -1.89 -1.69 -6.16
N ILE A 202 -2.73 -1.05 -5.34
CA ILE A 202 -3.79 -1.72 -4.59
C ILE A 202 -4.71 -2.50 -5.54
N CYS A 203 -5.18 -1.88 -6.65
CA CYS A 203 -6.01 -2.56 -7.64
C CYS A 203 -5.34 -3.81 -8.22
N ARG A 204 -4.05 -3.72 -8.57
CA ARG A 204 -3.32 -4.86 -9.16
C ARG A 204 -3.10 -5.99 -8.16
N LEU A 205 -2.77 -5.69 -6.90
CA LEU A 205 -2.44 -6.70 -5.90
C LEU A 205 -3.68 -7.35 -5.29
N LEU A 206 -4.78 -6.61 -5.11
CA LEU A 206 -6.03 -7.13 -4.55
C LEU A 206 -6.88 -7.86 -5.60
N GLY A 207 -6.87 -7.38 -6.84
CA GLY A 207 -7.77 -7.85 -7.89
C GLY A 207 -9.25 -7.62 -7.54
N TYR A 208 -10.17 -8.09 -8.39
CA TYR A 208 -11.60 -7.87 -8.19
C TYR A 208 -12.13 -8.43 -6.87
N GLN A 209 -11.70 -9.63 -6.49
CA GLN A 209 -12.16 -10.29 -5.28
C GLN A 209 -11.69 -9.54 -4.01
N GLY A 210 -10.45 -9.07 -3.98
CA GLY A 210 -9.93 -8.29 -2.86
C GLY A 210 -10.58 -6.90 -2.76
N ILE A 211 -10.84 -6.24 -3.91
CA ILE A 211 -11.54 -4.95 -3.91
C ILE A 211 -12.98 -5.12 -3.41
N ALA A 212 -13.68 -6.16 -3.85
CA ALA A 212 -15.07 -6.42 -3.44
C ALA A 212 -15.20 -6.58 -1.92
N VAL A 213 -14.33 -7.38 -1.28
CA VAL A 213 -14.39 -7.56 0.17
C VAL A 213 -14.02 -6.29 0.93
N VAL A 214 -13.04 -5.53 0.45
CA VAL A 214 -12.68 -4.25 1.07
C VAL A 214 -13.85 -3.26 0.99
N MET A 215 -14.54 -3.19 -0.15
CA MET A 215 -15.73 -2.33 -0.29
C MET A 215 -16.87 -2.79 0.62
N GLU A 216 -17.12 -4.09 0.74
CA GLU A 216 -18.15 -4.63 1.63
C GLU A 216 -17.86 -4.30 3.10
N GLU A 217 -16.63 -4.50 3.54
CA GLU A 217 -16.22 -4.19 4.91
C GLU A 217 -16.22 -2.67 5.19
N LEU A 218 -15.80 -1.83 4.23
CA LEU A 218 -15.93 -0.38 4.36
C LEU A 218 -17.38 0.07 4.49
N LEU A 219 -18.32 -0.56 3.80
CA LEU A 219 -19.75 -0.29 3.97
C LEU A 219 -20.24 -0.66 5.38
N LYS A 220 -19.73 -1.75 5.97
CA LYS A 220 -20.03 -2.13 7.37
C LYS A 220 -19.48 -1.08 8.34
N VAL A 221 -18.26 -0.57 8.12
CA VAL A 221 -17.66 0.51 8.92
C VAL A 221 -18.52 1.78 8.83
N VAL A 222 -18.87 2.22 7.62
CA VAL A 222 -19.73 3.39 7.41
C VAL A 222 -21.09 3.21 8.08
N LYS A 223 -21.73 2.04 7.94
CA LYS A 223 -22.99 1.74 8.61
C LYS A 223 -22.87 1.82 10.14
N SER A 224 -21.80 1.26 10.71
CA SER A 224 -21.53 1.30 12.14
C SER A 224 -21.35 2.73 12.66
N LEU A 225 -20.55 3.55 11.98
CA LEU A 225 -20.34 4.95 12.34
C LEU A 225 -21.62 5.78 12.24
N LEU A 226 -22.37 5.61 11.15
CA LEU A 226 -23.61 6.35 10.92
C LEU A 226 -24.71 5.97 11.92
N GLN A 227 -24.92 4.68 12.18
CA GLN A 227 -25.98 4.19 13.07
C GLN A 227 -25.59 4.24 14.56
N GLY A 228 -24.29 4.31 14.86
CA GLY A 228 -23.75 4.37 16.20
C GLY A 228 -23.46 5.81 16.63
N THR A 229 -22.19 6.19 16.62
CA THR A 229 -21.69 7.45 17.20
C THR A 229 -22.29 8.66 16.49
N ILE A 230 -22.29 8.70 15.16
CA ILE A 230 -22.79 9.88 14.41
C ILE A 230 -24.26 10.13 14.72
N LEU A 231 -25.11 9.10 14.68
CA LEU A 231 -26.54 9.25 15.01
C LEU A 231 -26.75 9.75 16.44
N GLN A 232 -25.96 9.25 17.40
CA GLN A 232 -26.03 9.70 18.79
C GLN A 232 -25.69 11.19 18.91
N TYR A 233 -24.58 11.63 18.32
CA TYR A 233 -24.19 13.05 18.35
C TYR A 233 -25.15 13.93 17.55
N VAL A 234 -25.70 13.46 16.44
CA VAL A 234 -26.72 14.21 15.68
C VAL A 234 -27.97 14.42 16.54
N LYS A 235 -28.46 13.40 17.24
CA LYS A 235 -29.60 13.57 18.17
C LYS A 235 -29.29 14.58 19.27
N THR A 236 -28.11 14.48 19.89
CA THR A 236 -27.68 15.42 20.94
C THR A 236 -27.56 16.85 20.42
N LEU A 237 -26.88 17.05 19.29
CA LEU A 237 -26.69 18.39 18.69
C LEU A 237 -28.00 18.99 18.19
N MET A 238 -28.97 18.17 17.77
CA MET A 238 -30.30 18.64 17.38
C MET A 238 -31.11 19.20 18.57
N GLU A 239 -30.94 18.64 19.78
CA GLU A 239 -31.55 19.20 21.00
C GLU A 239 -30.87 20.50 21.45
N VAL A 240 -29.57 20.64 21.19
CA VAL A 240 -28.78 21.87 21.45
C VAL A 240 -29.05 22.95 20.40
N MET A 241 -29.51 22.57 19.21
CA MET A 241 -29.79 23.51 18.12
C MET A 241 -30.97 24.44 18.47
N PRO A 242 -30.93 25.74 18.13
CA PRO A 242 -32.06 26.63 18.33
C PRO A 242 -33.29 26.12 17.56
N LYS A 243 -34.43 26.00 18.27
CA LYS A 243 -35.70 25.52 17.69
C LYS A 243 -36.15 26.31 16.46
N ILE A 244 -35.83 27.60 16.42
CA ILE A 244 -36.14 28.49 15.31
C ILE A 244 -34.95 29.43 15.11
N CYS A 245 -34.28 29.32 13.97
CA CYS A 245 -33.25 30.27 13.53
C CYS A 245 -33.72 30.94 12.23
N ARG A 246 -34.27 32.16 12.32
CA ARG A 246 -34.73 32.91 11.15
C ARG A 246 -33.56 33.59 10.47
N LEU A 247 -33.57 33.66 9.14
CA LEU A 247 -32.60 34.44 8.38
C LEU A 247 -32.91 35.94 8.54
N PRO A 248 -32.00 36.75 9.13
CA PRO A 248 -32.21 38.18 9.24
C PRO A 248 -32.26 38.84 7.86
N ARG A 249 -32.97 39.96 7.76
CA ARG A 249 -33.07 40.71 6.51
C ARG A 249 -31.75 41.42 6.19
N HIS A 250 -31.59 41.80 4.93
CA HIS A 250 -30.39 42.51 4.47
C HIS A 250 -30.18 43.85 5.21
N GLU A 251 -31.25 44.48 5.72
CA GLU A 251 -31.17 45.77 6.43
C GLU A 251 -30.28 45.73 7.68
N TYR A 252 -30.06 44.56 8.28
CA TYR A 252 -29.22 44.39 9.46
C TYR A 252 -27.71 44.46 9.16
N GLY A 253 -27.31 44.41 7.89
CA GLY A 253 -25.91 44.41 7.47
C GLY A 253 -25.15 43.13 7.83
N SER A 254 -24.01 42.89 7.17
CA SER A 254 -23.20 41.69 7.43
C SER A 254 -22.65 41.56 8.86
N PRO A 255 -22.26 42.64 9.58
CA PRO A 255 -21.82 42.51 10.97
C PRO A 255 -22.95 42.07 11.90
N GLY A 256 -24.15 42.66 11.75
CA GLY A 256 -25.32 42.30 12.56
C GLY A 256 -25.81 40.88 12.29
N ILE A 257 -25.74 40.42 11.05
CA ILE A 257 -26.04 39.03 10.68
C ILE A 257 -25.03 38.05 11.29
N LEU A 258 -23.74 38.38 11.30
CA LEU A 258 -22.71 37.54 11.93
C LEU A 258 -22.91 37.44 13.44
N GLU A 259 -23.16 38.56 14.12
CA GLU A 259 -23.43 38.59 15.56
C GLU A 259 -24.69 37.80 15.92
N PHE A 260 -25.74 37.91 15.10
CA PHE A 260 -26.94 37.09 15.23
C PHE A 260 -26.63 35.59 15.19
N PHE A 261 -25.86 35.12 14.21
CA PHE A 261 -25.50 33.69 14.12
C PHE A 261 -24.56 33.26 15.24
N HIS A 262 -23.64 34.13 15.67
CA HIS A 262 -22.75 33.82 16.78
C HIS A 262 -23.53 33.59 18.09
N HIS A 263 -24.56 34.39 18.34
CA HIS A 263 -25.43 34.21 19.50
C HIS A 263 -26.33 32.99 19.37
N GLN A 264 -26.98 32.79 18.21
CA GLN A 264 -27.92 31.68 17.99
C GLN A 264 -27.25 30.30 17.96
N LEU A 265 -26.00 30.21 17.51
CA LEU A 265 -25.26 28.95 17.36
C LEU A 265 -24.18 28.77 18.43
N LYS A 266 -24.18 29.60 19.48
CA LYS A 266 -23.15 29.61 20.52
C LYS A 266 -22.89 28.22 21.11
N ASP A 267 -23.97 27.53 21.51
CA ASP A 267 -23.86 26.23 22.17
C ASP A 267 -23.32 25.13 21.24
N ILE A 268 -23.50 25.28 19.92
CA ILE A 268 -22.90 24.39 18.90
C ILE A 268 -21.42 24.74 18.73
N VAL A 269 -21.06 26.02 18.67
CA VAL A 269 -19.68 26.49 18.50
C VAL A 269 -18.81 26.11 19.69
N GLU A 270 -19.35 26.21 20.90
CA GLU A 270 -18.67 25.89 22.17
C GLU A 270 -18.72 24.39 22.51
N TYR A 271 -19.36 23.56 21.69
CA TYR A 271 -19.45 22.12 21.93
C TYR A 271 -18.07 21.45 21.84
N ALA A 272 -17.54 21.04 23.00
CA ALA A 272 -16.16 20.58 23.15
C ALA A 272 -15.76 19.43 22.21
N GLU A 273 -16.69 18.50 21.96
CA GLU A 273 -16.44 17.27 21.18
C GLU A 273 -16.80 17.40 19.69
N LEU A 274 -17.14 18.61 19.23
CA LEU A 274 -17.57 18.82 17.84
C LEU A 274 -16.45 18.46 16.86
N LYS A 275 -15.22 18.88 17.17
CA LYS A 275 -14.06 18.62 16.30
C LYS A 275 -13.47 17.23 16.51
N THR A 276 -13.27 16.84 17.76
CA THR A 276 -12.56 15.60 18.13
C THR A 276 -13.38 14.35 17.83
N VAL A 277 -14.71 14.42 17.92
CA VAL A 277 -15.60 13.26 17.72
C VAL A 277 -16.47 13.43 16.47
N CYS A 278 -17.25 14.51 16.37
CA CYS A 278 -18.22 14.63 15.27
C CYS A 278 -17.52 14.77 13.91
N PHE A 279 -16.60 15.73 13.77
CA PHE A 279 -15.86 15.93 12.52
C PHE A 279 -14.88 14.78 12.23
N GLN A 280 -14.34 14.13 13.26
CA GLN A 280 -13.51 12.93 13.10
C GLN A 280 -14.30 11.78 12.46
N ASN A 281 -15.46 11.43 13.02
CA ASN A 281 -16.29 10.35 12.49
C ASN A 281 -16.81 10.66 11.08
N LEU A 282 -17.20 11.92 10.82
CA LEU A 282 -17.62 12.34 9.47
C LEU A 282 -16.49 12.27 8.45
N ARG A 283 -15.25 12.61 8.84
CA ARG A 283 -14.07 12.46 7.99
C ARG A 283 -13.80 10.99 7.67
N GLU A 284 -13.91 10.09 8.64
CA GLU A 284 -13.73 8.65 8.40
C GLU A 284 -14.74 8.12 7.38
N VAL A 285 -16.02 8.49 7.53
CA VAL A 285 -17.07 8.17 6.53
C VAL A 285 -16.73 8.76 5.16
N GLY A 286 -16.31 10.03 5.11
CA GLY A 286 -15.90 10.68 3.87
C GLY A 286 -14.72 9.99 3.18
N ASN A 287 -13.69 9.62 3.95
CA ASN A 287 -12.52 8.92 3.46
C ASN A 287 -12.87 7.52 2.93
N ALA A 288 -13.81 6.80 3.58
CA ALA A 288 -14.27 5.50 3.11
C ALA A 288 -14.99 5.61 1.76
N ILE A 289 -15.87 6.60 1.60
CA ILE A 289 -16.57 6.85 0.34
C ILE A 289 -15.58 7.27 -0.77
N LEU A 290 -14.63 8.15 -0.45
CA LEU A 290 -13.60 8.57 -1.40
C LEU A 290 -12.69 7.41 -1.81
N PHE A 291 -12.36 6.50 -0.88
CA PHE A 291 -11.60 5.30 -1.20
C PHE A 291 -12.33 4.44 -2.24
N CYS A 292 -13.63 4.17 -2.02
CA CYS A 292 -14.47 3.43 -2.97
C CYS A 292 -14.52 4.10 -4.35
N LEU A 293 -14.66 5.43 -4.40
CA LEU A 293 -14.66 6.18 -5.66
C LEU A 293 -13.31 6.08 -6.40
N LEU A 294 -12.20 6.28 -5.68
CA LEU A 294 -10.87 6.35 -6.29
C LEU A 294 -10.33 4.98 -6.69
N ILE A 295 -10.68 3.92 -5.95
CA ILE A 295 -10.31 2.54 -6.30
C ILE A 295 -11.06 2.09 -7.56
N GLU A 296 -12.34 2.46 -7.71
CA GLU A 296 -13.12 2.18 -8.91
C GLU A 296 -12.55 2.91 -10.14
N GLN A 297 -12.23 4.20 -10.01
CA GLN A 297 -11.57 4.96 -11.08
C GLN A 297 -10.24 4.33 -11.50
N SER A 298 -9.46 3.83 -10.53
CA SER A 298 -8.18 3.17 -10.78
C SER A 298 -8.37 1.81 -11.46
N LEU A 299 -9.40 1.05 -11.08
CA LEU A 299 -9.74 -0.24 -11.69
C LEU A 299 -10.08 -0.07 -13.18
N VAL A 300 -10.95 0.90 -13.52
CA VAL A 300 -11.27 1.25 -14.92
C VAL A 300 -10.02 1.67 -15.69
N GLY A 301 -9.11 2.41 -15.04
CA GLY A 301 -7.83 2.79 -15.64
C GLY A 301 -6.93 1.58 -15.96
N VAL A 302 -6.86 0.60 -15.06
CA VAL A 302 -6.06 -0.63 -15.24
C VAL A 302 -6.67 -1.52 -16.34
N GLU A 303 -7.98 -1.70 -16.36
CA GLU A 303 -8.69 -2.49 -17.37
C GLU A 303 -8.43 -1.98 -18.79
N LYS A 304 -8.50 -0.66 -18.99
CA LYS A 304 -8.23 -0.04 -20.30
C LYS A 304 -6.80 -0.32 -20.78
N GLN A 305 -5.82 -0.33 -19.86
CA GLN A 305 -4.43 -0.68 -20.21
C GLN A 305 -4.30 -2.15 -20.61
N CYS A 306 -4.99 -3.06 -19.92
CA CYS A 306 -5.00 -4.48 -20.27
C CYS A 306 -5.67 -4.74 -21.64
N GLN A 307 -6.78 -4.08 -21.93
CA GLN A 307 -7.50 -4.22 -23.21
C GLN A 307 -6.69 -3.72 -24.41
N GLN A 308 -5.94 -2.63 -24.25
CA GLN A 308 -5.04 -2.12 -25.29
C GLN A 308 -3.89 -3.08 -25.61
N GLN A 309 -3.46 -3.92 -24.65
CA GLN A 309 -2.41 -4.92 -24.85
C GLN A 309 -2.93 -6.21 -25.49
N THR A 310 -4.24 -6.47 -25.48
CA THR A 310 -4.86 -7.65 -26.11
C THR A 310 -5.33 -7.39 -27.55
N THR A 311 -5.33 -6.13 -27.97
CA THR A 311 -5.74 -5.70 -29.33
C THR A 311 -4.54 -5.51 -30.28
N VAL A 312 -3.34 -5.95 -29.88
CA VAL A 312 -2.11 -6.02 -30.68
C VAL A 312 -1.63 -7.46 -30.70
#